data_AF-A0AAD9L5Q3-F1
#
_entry.id   AF-A0AAD9L5Q3-F1
#
_cell.length_a   1.000
_cell.length_b   1.000
_cell.length_c   1.000
_cell.angle_alpha   90.00
_cell.angle_beta   90.00
_cell.angle_gamma   90.00
#
_symmetry.space_group_name_H-M   'P 1'
#
loop_
_entity.id
_entity.type
_entity.pdbx_description
1 polymer ?
#
loop_
_entity_poly.entity_id
_entity_poly.type
_entity_poly.pdbx_seq_one_letter_code
_entity_poly.pdbx_strand_id
1 'polypeptide(L)'
;MFGGKSFKYLGTLLDESLSFCDHIDYVYKNAQQRVFLLRKLKSFDVSQHILQLVYRGLIESVRSFNIITWYGNVSAKSKIKLVRVVNTASKLIGNEQKHLSSIYNAALKTKARQILYDPTHPLNDTFQKLPSRRRLQVPLAKKNLF
;
A
#
# COMPACT_ATOMS: atom_id res chain seq x y z
N MET A 1 -0.59 -20.01 17.68
CA MET A 1 -0.81 -18.83 16.82
C MET A 1 -2.22 -18.35 17.10
N PHE A 2 -2.40 -17.16 17.68
CA PHE A 2 -3.73 -16.63 17.96
C PHE A 2 -4.42 -16.32 16.63
N GLY A 3 -5.36 -17.17 16.22
CA GLY A 3 -6.22 -16.96 15.06
C GLY A 3 -7.28 -15.93 15.41
N GLY A 4 -6.93 -14.64 15.33
CA GLY A 4 -7.93 -13.57 15.37
C GLY A 4 -8.81 -13.63 14.12
N LYS A 5 -10.08 -13.23 14.23
CA LYS A 5 -10.98 -13.20 13.07
C LYS A 5 -10.54 -12.07 12.13
N SER A 6 -10.08 -12.43 10.94
CA SER A 6 -9.87 -11.49 9.84
C SER A 6 -11.12 -11.42 8.97
N PHE A 7 -11.59 -10.22 8.64
CA PHE A 7 -12.71 -10.01 7.72
C PHE A 7 -12.32 -9.12 6.55
N LYS A 8 -12.98 -9.29 5.40
CA LYS A 8 -12.71 -8.51 4.19
C LYS A 8 -13.67 -7.33 4.11
N TYR A 9 -13.13 -6.12 4.04
CA TYR A 9 -13.88 -4.89 3.84
C TYR A 9 -13.29 -4.08 2.69
N LEU A 10 -14.12 -3.80 1.66
CA LEU A 10 -13.73 -3.05 0.47
C LEU A 10 -12.41 -3.55 -0.18
N GLY A 11 -12.12 -4.84 -0.11
CA GLY A 11 -10.89 -5.43 -0.66
C GLY A 11 -9.68 -5.45 0.28
N THR A 12 -9.77 -4.87 1.48
CA THR A 12 -8.74 -4.92 2.53
C THR A 12 -9.11 -5.95 3.59
N LEU A 13 -8.16 -6.77 4.04
CA LEU A 13 -8.37 -7.70 5.15
C LEU A 13 -8.02 -6.98 6.46
N LEU A 14 -8.99 -6.91 7.36
CA LEU A 14 -8.88 -6.27 8.66
C LEU A 14 -8.84 -7.36 9.73
N ASP A 15 -7.78 -7.35 10.52
CA ASP A 15 -7.65 -8.15 11.73
C ASP A 15 -7.94 -7.29 12.97
N GLU A 16 -8.32 -7.92 14.08
CA GLU A 16 -8.65 -7.26 15.34
C GLU A 16 -7.54 -6.33 15.85
N SER A 17 -6.28 -6.71 15.62
CA SER A 17 -5.12 -5.92 16.05
C SER A 17 -4.72 -4.80 15.07
N LEU A 18 -5.36 -4.74 13.89
CA LEU A 18 -4.96 -3.88 12.77
C LEU A 18 -3.48 -4.06 12.40
N SER A 19 -2.96 -5.30 12.49
CA SER A 19 -1.60 -5.65 12.04
C SER A 19 -1.52 -5.82 10.52
N PHE A 20 -2.67 -6.09 9.88
CA PHE A 20 -2.82 -6.35 8.45
C PHE A 20 -1.95 -7.51 7.92
N CYS A 21 -1.54 -8.45 8.78
CA CYS A 21 -0.67 -9.56 8.36
C CYS A 21 -1.33 -10.41 7.26
N ASP A 22 -2.59 -10.79 7.45
CA ASP A 22 -3.36 -11.57 6.47
C ASP A 22 -3.58 -10.79 5.17
N HIS A 23 -3.77 -9.47 5.27
CA HIS A 23 -3.85 -8.60 4.09
C HIS A 23 -2.57 -8.63 3.27
N ILE A 24 -1.41 -8.57 3.93
CA ILE A 24 -0.12 -8.62 3.24
C ILE A 24 0.09 -9.96 2.56
N ASP A 25 -0.27 -11.06 3.21
CA ASP A 25 -0.16 -12.39 2.60
C ASP A 25 -1.11 -12.55 1.41
N TYR A 26 -2.33 -12.00 1.51
CA TYR A 26 -3.26 -11.92 0.39
C TYR A 26 -2.69 -11.10 -0.78
N VAL A 27 -2.18 -9.89 -0.52
CA VAL A 27 -1.57 -9.02 -1.54
C VAL A 27 -0.35 -9.68 -2.16
N TYR A 28 0.50 -10.32 -1.35
CA TYR A 28 1.69 -11.01 -1.80
C TYR A 28 1.34 -12.15 -2.76
N LYS A 29 0.37 -13.02 -2.42
CA LYS A 29 -0.07 -14.12 -3.29
C LYS A 29 -0.60 -13.60 -4.63
N ASN A 30 -1.46 -12.58 -4.61
CA ASN A 30 -1.97 -11.95 -5.83
C ASN A 30 -0.86 -11.33 -6.69
N ALA A 31 0.11 -10.66 -6.05
CA ALA A 31 1.20 -10.04 -6.78
C ALA A 31 2.15 -11.09 -7.39
N GLN A 32 2.39 -12.21 -6.71
CA GLN A 32 3.19 -13.32 -7.24
C GLN A 32 2.59 -13.94 -8.50
N GLN A 33 1.27 -14.16 -8.53
CA GLN A 33 0.57 -14.64 -9.74
C GLN A 33 0.77 -13.69 -10.93
N ARG A 34 0.78 -12.38 -10.67
CA ARG A 34 0.97 -11.34 -11.70
C ARG A 34 2.44 -11.21 -12.13
N VAL A 35 3.38 -11.44 -11.23
CA VAL A 35 4.81 -11.56 -11.58
C VAL A 35 5.05 -12.79 -12.45
N PHE A 36 4.34 -13.89 -12.23
CA PHE A 36 4.40 -15.05 -13.12
C PHE A 36 3.93 -14.70 -14.54
N LEU A 37 2.81 -13.99 -14.68
CA LEU A 37 2.37 -13.45 -15.97
C LEU A 37 3.44 -12.54 -16.61
N LEU A 38 4.03 -11.63 -15.83
CA LEU A 38 5.09 -10.74 -16.31
C LEU A 38 6.30 -11.54 -16.85
N ARG A 39 6.66 -12.63 -16.17
CA ARG A 39 7.73 -13.55 -16.62
C ARG A 39 7.38 -14.23 -17.94
N LYS A 40 6.13 -14.65 -18.13
CA LYS A 40 5.64 -15.23 -19.39
C LYS A 40 5.66 -14.21 -20.53
N LEU A 41 5.26 -12.97 -20.28
CA LEU A 41 5.35 -11.90 -21.28
C LEU A 41 6.80 -11.62 -21.67
N LYS A 42 7.73 -11.62 -20.70
CA LYS A 42 9.16 -11.45 -21.00
C LYS A 42 9.71 -12.57 -21.88
N SER A 43 9.22 -13.82 -21.74
CA SER A 43 9.65 -14.93 -22.60
C SER A 43 9.18 -14.82 -24.05
N PHE A 44 8.20 -13.96 -24.36
CA PHE A 44 7.78 -13.65 -25.72
C PHE A 44 8.51 -12.43 -26.31
N ASP A 45 9.60 -12.02 -25.66
CA ASP A 45 10.42 -10.85 -26.02
C ASP A 45 9.63 -9.54 -26.20
N VAL A 46 8.58 -9.38 -25.39
CA VAL A 46 7.80 -8.15 -25.33
C VAL A 46 8.67 -6.98 -24.88
N SER A 47 8.44 -5.81 -25.48
CA SER A 47 9.21 -4.59 -25.18
C SER A 47 9.17 -4.22 -23.69
N GLN A 48 10.27 -3.66 -23.21
CA GLN A 48 10.39 -3.18 -21.83
C GLN A 48 9.27 -2.20 -21.44
N HIS A 49 8.83 -1.36 -22.38
CA HIS A 49 7.74 -0.41 -22.16
C HIS A 49 6.41 -1.11 -21.83
N ILE A 50 6.08 -2.18 -22.56
CA ILE A 50 4.85 -2.95 -22.30
C ILE A 50 4.95 -3.69 -20.96
N LEU A 51 6.10 -4.29 -20.65
CA LEU A 51 6.34 -4.93 -19.35
C LEU A 51 6.17 -3.93 -18.18
N GLN A 52 6.66 -2.70 -18.37
CA GLN A 52 6.49 -1.61 -17.42
C GLN A 52 5.03 -1.20 -17.25
N LEU A 53 4.25 -1.15 -18.34
CA LEU A 53 2.82 -0.85 -18.31
C LEU A 53 2.03 -1.95 -17.56
N VAL A 54 2.32 -3.21 -17.87
CA VAL A 54 1.73 -4.38 -17.20
C VAL A 54 2.06 -4.37 -15.70
N TYR A 55 3.30 -4.06 -15.33
CA TYR A 55 3.69 -3.92 -13.93
C TYR A 55 2.86 -2.86 -13.22
N ARG A 56 2.76 -1.65 -13.78
CA ARG A 56 2.00 -0.54 -13.16
C ARG A 56 0.51 -0.89 -13.06
N GLY A 57 -0.08 -1.42 -14.14
CA GLY A 57 -1.50 -1.70 -14.23
C GLY A 57 -1.95 -2.89 -13.38
N LEU A 58 -1.13 -3.94 -13.23
CA LEU A 58 -1.54 -5.17 -12.57
C LEU A 58 -0.87 -5.39 -11.21
N ILE A 59 0.43 -5.13 -11.10
CA ILE A 59 1.21 -5.46 -9.89
C ILE A 59 1.22 -4.28 -8.91
N GLU A 60 1.55 -3.08 -9.39
CA GLU A 60 1.59 -1.86 -8.58
C GLU A 60 0.18 -1.50 -8.06
N SER A 61 -0.86 -1.63 -8.89
CA SER A 61 -2.25 -1.36 -8.52
C SER A 61 -2.74 -2.21 -7.34
N VAL A 62 -2.56 -3.54 -7.39
CA VAL A 62 -2.96 -4.44 -6.29
C VAL A 62 -2.18 -4.15 -5.01
N ARG A 63 -0.90 -3.79 -5.14
CA ARG A 63 -0.02 -3.52 -4.00
C ARG A 63 -0.20 -2.13 -3.40
N SER A 64 -0.81 -1.19 -4.12
CA SER A 64 -1.03 0.18 -3.67
C SER A 64 -2.48 0.49 -3.35
N PHE A 65 -3.39 -0.46 -3.62
CA PHE A 65 -4.79 -0.36 -3.25
C PHE A 65 -4.95 -0.11 -1.75
N ASN A 66 -5.64 0.97 -1.40
CA ASN A 66 -5.83 1.45 -0.03
C ASN A 66 -4.53 1.54 0.81
N ILE A 67 -3.36 1.78 0.19
CA ILE A 67 -2.05 1.73 0.87
C ILE A 67 -1.94 2.58 2.15
N ILE A 68 -2.69 3.68 2.22
CA ILE A 68 -2.74 4.58 3.38
C ILE A 68 -3.28 3.87 4.63
N THR A 69 -4.20 2.91 4.48
CA THR A 69 -4.86 2.27 5.62
C THR A 69 -3.99 1.24 6.33
N TRP A 70 -3.13 0.54 5.58
CA TRP A 70 -2.40 -0.62 6.10
C TRP A 70 -0.89 -0.44 6.17
N TYR A 71 -0.24 0.29 5.24
CA TYR A 71 1.23 0.27 5.14
C TYR A 71 1.93 0.82 6.39
N GLY A 72 1.34 1.81 7.05
CA GLY A 72 1.85 2.36 8.30
C GLY A 72 1.89 1.35 9.45
N ASN A 73 0.88 0.48 9.54
CA ASN A 73 0.67 -0.44 10.66
C ASN A 73 1.38 -1.79 10.50
N VAL A 74 1.87 -2.10 9.30
CA VAL A 74 2.49 -3.38 8.98
C VAL A 74 3.95 -3.47 9.48
N SER A 75 4.31 -4.64 10.02
CA SER A 75 5.67 -4.93 10.50
C SER A 75 6.74 -4.86 9.40
N ALA A 76 7.99 -4.61 9.79
CA ALA A 76 9.12 -4.60 8.86
C ALA A 76 9.28 -5.94 8.11
N LYS A 77 9.08 -7.07 8.79
CA LYS A 77 9.12 -8.42 8.19
C LYS A 77 8.11 -8.58 7.07
N SER A 78 6.88 -8.12 7.29
CA SER A 78 5.81 -8.18 6.28
C SER A 78 6.08 -7.23 5.10
N LYS A 79 6.67 -6.05 5.36
CA LYS A 79 7.11 -5.13 4.29
C LYS A 79 8.17 -5.75 3.38
N ILE A 80 9.13 -6.51 3.93
CA ILE A 80 10.17 -7.20 3.15
C ILE A 80 9.56 -8.17 2.13
N LYS A 81 8.46 -8.87 2.47
CA LYS A 81 7.76 -9.76 1.52
C LYS A 81 7.33 -9.00 0.25
N LEU A 82 6.77 -7.80 0.41
CA LEU A 82 6.34 -6.97 -0.71
C LEU A 82 7.52 -6.37 -1.50
N VAL A 83 8.64 -6.09 -0.85
CA VAL A 83 9.88 -5.64 -1.52
C VAL A 83 10.43 -6.74 -2.44
N ARG A 84 10.36 -8.01 -2.04
CA ARG A 84 10.82 -9.13 -2.90
C ARG A 84 10.08 -9.18 -4.22
N VAL A 85 8.77 -8.95 -4.22
CA VAL A 85 7.95 -8.88 -5.45
C VAL A 85 8.44 -7.75 -6.37
N VAL A 86 8.75 -6.57 -5.81
CA VAL A 86 9.32 -5.44 -6.56
C VAL A 86 10.62 -5.84 -7.20
N ASN A 87 11.56 -6.38 -6.41
CA ASN A 87 12.89 -6.71 -6.89
C ASN A 87 12.86 -7.75 -8.00
N THR A 88 11.98 -8.75 -7.91
CA THR A 88 11.77 -9.71 -9.00
C THR A 88 11.23 -9.03 -10.25
N ALA A 89 10.22 -8.16 -10.12
CA ALA A 89 9.67 -7.45 -11.27
C ALA A 89 10.70 -6.48 -11.90
N SER A 90 11.45 -5.72 -11.10
CA SER A 90 12.51 -4.81 -11.57
C SER A 90 13.54 -5.57 -12.42
N LYS A 91 13.95 -6.76 -11.98
CA LYS A 91 14.88 -7.61 -12.74
C LYS A 91 14.29 -8.11 -14.06
N LEU A 92 13.00 -8.46 -14.09
CA LEU A 92 12.33 -8.93 -15.31
C LEU A 92 12.15 -7.81 -16.34
N ILE A 93 11.88 -6.58 -15.89
CA ILE A 93 11.66 -5.42 -16.75
C ILE A 93 13.01 -4.82 -17.20
N GLY A 94 14.03 -4.84 -16.33
CA GLY A 94 15.33 -4.24 -16.60
C GLY A 94 15.46 -2.79 -16.11
N ASN A 95 14.60 -2.34 -15.21
CA ASN A 95 14.69 -1.01 -14.57
C ASN A 95 14.12 -1.03 -13.13
N GLU A 96 14.57 -0.08 -12.32
CA GLU A 96 14.10 0.05 -10.94
C GLU A 96 12.65 0.53 -10.89
N GLN A 97 11.83 -0.16 -10.10
CA GLN A 97 10.45 0.19 -9.83
C GLN A 97 10.32 1.01 -8.55
N LYS A 98 9.24 1.79 -8.44
CA LYS A 98 9.00 2.63 -7.26
C LYS A 98 8.92 1.80 -5.99
N HIS A 99 9.64 2.25 -4.96
CA HIS A 99 9.53 1.68 -3.62
C HIS A 99 8.14 1.91 -3.04
N LEU A 100 7.62 0.90 -2.34
CA LEU A 100 6.28 0.94 -1.76
C LEU A 100 6.13 2.08 -0.72
N SER A 101 7.22 2.39 0.00
CA SER A 101 7.32 3.55 0.89
C SER A 101 7.09 4.88 0.18
N SER A 102 7.61 5.02 -1.03
CA SER A 102 7.45 6.25 -1.83
C SER A 102 6.01 6.41 -2.30
N ILE A 103 5.38 5.31 -2.74
CA ILE A 103 3.96 5.29 -3.13
C ILE A 103 3.08 5.65 -1.93
N TYR A 104 3.35 5.05 -0.76
CA TYR A 104 2.65 5.35 0.48
C TYR A 104 2.78 6.82 0.89
N ASN A 105 4.00 7.37 0.88
CA ASN A 105 4.24 8.77 1.25
C ASN A 105 3.57 9.74 0.27
N ALA A 106 3.56 9.44 -1.03
CA ALA A 106 2.86 10.24 -2.02
C ALA A 106 1.34 10.21 -1.78
N ALA A 107 0.77 9.01 -1.58
CA ALA A 107 -0.64 8.83 -1.30
C ALA A 107 -1.07 9.56 -0.01
N LEU A 108 -0.28 9.43 1.07
CA LEU A 108 -0.50 10.14 2.32
C LEU A 108 -0.52 11.66 2.13
N LYS A 109 0.47 12.21 1.42
CA LYS A 109 0.54 13.65 1.16
C LYS A 109 -0.68 14.13 0.38
N THR A 110 -1.09 13.39 -0.66
CA THR A 110 -2.28 13.71 -1.44
C THR A 110 -3.54 13.69 -0.57
N LYS A 111 -3.72 12.64 0.25
CA LYS A 111 -4.88 12.54 1.13
C LYS A 111 -4.90 13.63 2.20
N ALA A 112 -3.74 13.95 2.79
CA ALA A 112 -3.61 15.04 3.76
C ALA A 112 -3.98 16.40 3.14
N ARG A 113 -3.59 16.66 1.89
CA ARG A 113 -4.00 17.88 1.17
C ARG A 113 -5.50 17.91 0.90
N GLN A 114 -6.09 16.80 0.50
CA GLN A 114 -7.54 16.71 0.30
C GLN A 114 -8.29 17.07 1.57
N ILE A 115 -7.88 16.53 2.72
CA ILE A 115 -8.50 16.86 4.01
C ILE A 115 -8.30 18.33 4.36
N LEU A 116 -7.07 18.85 4.22
CA LEU A 116 -6.72 20.21 4.63
C LEU A 116 -7.40 21.31 3.81
N TYR A 117 -7.60 21.07 2.51
CA TYR A 117 -8.12 22.07 1.57
C TYR A 117 -9.59 21.86 1.20
N ASP A 118 -10.26 20.88 1.79
CA ASP A 118 -11.70 20.66 1.66
C ASP A 118 -12.41 21.06 2.96
N PRO A 119 -13.03 22.25 3.01
CA PRO A 119 -13.78 22.70 4.19
C PRO A 119 -14.97 21.82 4.55
N THR A 120 -15.49 21.02 3.61
CA THR A 120 -16.63 20.12 3.84
C THR A 120 -16.19 18.77 4.42
N HIS A 121 -14.88 18.51 4.47
CA HIS A 121 -14.36 17.24 4.95
C HIS A 121 -14.54 17.11 6.48
N PRO A 122 -15.08 15.98 7.00
CA PRO A 122 -15.36 15.81 8.44
C PRO A 122 -14.14 15.96 9.37
N LEU A 123 -12.95 15.79 8.82
CA LEU A 123 -11.68 15.94 9.54
C LEU A 123 -11.00 17.31 9.32
N ASN A 124 -11.53 18.21 8.50
CA ASN A 124 -10.87 19.49 8.17
C ASN A 124 -10.57 20.30 9.44
N ASP A 125 -11.56 20.45 10.31
CA ASP A 125 -11.46 21.23 11.56
C ASP A 125 -10.41 20.68 12.52
N THR A 126 -10.18 19.36 12.55
CA THR A 126 -9.22 18.72 13.47
C THR A 126 -7.85 18.47 12.85
N PHE A 127 -7.75 18.46 11.52
CA PHE A 127 -6.53 18.15 10.78
C PHE A 127 -5.75 19.42 10.40
N GLN A 128 -5.42 20.22 11.41
CA GLN A 128 -4.74 21.51 11.24
C GLN A 128 -3.23 21.40 11.49
N LYS A 129 -2.46 22.41 11.08
CA LYS A 129 -1.03 22.50 11.43
C LYS A 129 -0.87 22.88 12.89
N LEU A 130 0.04 22.20 13.61
CA LEU A 130 0.46 22.61 14.96
C LEU A 130 1.15 23.99 14.92
N PRO A 131 1.27 24.70 16.06
CA PRO A 131 1.90 26.02 16.12
C PRO A 131 3.30 26.09 15.48
N SER A 132 4.08 25.00 15.57
CA SER A 132 5.40 24.89 14.92
C SER A 132 5.36 24.86 13.39
N ARG A 133 4.18 24.71 12.77
CA ARG A 133 3.91 24.54 11.33
C ARG A 133 4.62 23.35 10.66
N ARG A 134 5.34 22.53 11.42
CA ARG A 134 6.11 21.36 10.94
C ARG A 134 5.29 20.07 10.89
N ARG A 135 4.26 19.96 11.74
CA ARG A 135 3.46 18.75 11.92
C ARG A 135 1.97 19.09 11.85
N LEU A 136 1.18 18.13 11.41
CA LEU A 136 -0.28 18.19 11.44
C LEU A 136 -0.77 17.57 12.75
N GLN A 137 -1.85 18.12 13.28
CA GLN A 137 -2.58 17.54 14.38
C GLN A 137 -3.24 16.25 13.90
N VAL A 138 -3.09 15.19 14.70
CA VAL A 138 -3.65 13.88 14.39
C VAL A 138 -5.02 13.79 15.06
N PRO A 139 -6.07 13.35 14.36
CA PRO A 139 -7.36 13.07 14.98
C PRO A 139 -7.16 12.03 16.09
N LEU A 140 -7.63 12.33 17.30
CA LEU A 140 -7.55 11.41 18.42
C LEU A 140 -8.55 10.26 18.19
N ALA A 141 -8.04 9.09 17.80
CA ALA A 141 -8.82 7.86 17.78
C ALA A 141 -8.56 7.09 19.08
N LYS A 142 -9.54 7.07 19.99
CA LYS A 142 -9.50 6.11 21.11
C LYS A 142 -9.78 4.72 20.53
N LYS A 143 -8.84 3.77 20.70
CA LYS A 143 -9.16 2.35 20.52
C LYS A 143 -10.15 2.00 21.63
N ASN A 144 -11.37 1.64 21.27
CA ASN A 144 -12.28 0.97 22.20
C ASN A 144 -11.73 -0.45 22.41
N LEU A 145 -10.85 -0.59 23.40
CA LEU A 145 -10.46 -1.90 23.91
C LEU A 145 -11.63 -2.36 24.78
N PHE A 146 -12.41 -3.31 24.24
CA PHE A 146 -13.40 -4.05 25.01
C PHE A 146 -12.73 -5.24 25.68
#